data_AF-A0A961V6M9-F1
#
_entry.id   AF-A0A961V6M9-F1
#
_cell.length_a   1.000
_cell.length_b   1.000
_cell.length_c   1.000
_cell.angle_alpha   90.00
_cell.angle_beta   90.00
_cell.angle_gamma   90.00
#
_symmetry.space_group_name_H-M   'P 1'
#
loop_
_entity.id
_entity.type
_entity.pdbx_description
1 polymer ?
#
loop_
_entity_poly.entity_id
_entity_poly.type
_entity_poly.pdbx_seq_one_letter_code
_entity_poly.pdbx_strand_id
1 'polypeptide(L)'
;VEPSTMLFDSAVATIGAAFDNLDFYNGNGNIVIVAYNGPKRDPEELKRIAAERQAEYGFRYDLTDILSRGYQPDYDATAEPLTDDFAPVEYLKAIDRHNQKQT
;
A
#
# COMPACT_ATOMS: atom_id res chain seq x y z
N VAL A 1 1.67 -5.63 -4.55
CA VAL A 1 0.45 -6.32 -4.07
C VAL A 1 -0.29 -6.86 -5.27
N GLU A 2 -0.77 -8.10 -5.24
CA GLU A 2 -1.56 -8.65 -6.34
C GLU A 2 -3.03 -8.18 -6.19
N PRO A 3 -3.67 -7.60 -7.22
CA PRO A 3 -5.03 -7.05 -7.09
C PRO A 3 -6.09 -8.10 -6.75
N SER A 4 -5.86 -9.36 -7.15
CA SER A 4 -6.78 -10.49 -6.98
C SER A 4 -6.66 -11.17 -5.62
N THR A 5 -5.69 -10.78 -4.77
CA THR A 5 -5.60 -11.33 -3.41
C THR A 5 -6.68 -10.74 -2.52
N MET A 6 -7.34 -11.59 -1.72
CA MET A 6 -8.42 -11.23 -0.76
C MET A 6 -8.04 -10.14 0.27
N LEU A 7 -6.80 -9.67 0.29
CA LEU A 7 -6.26 -8.73 1.27
C LEU A 7 -5.83 -7.39 0.65
N PHE A 8 -6.12 -7.13 -0.63
CA PHE A 8 -5.71 -5.88 -1.28
C PHE A 8 -6.28 -4.65 -0.55
N ASP A 9 -7.59 -4.63 -0.28
CA ASP A 9 -8.25 -3.50 0.37
C ASP A 9 -7.71 -3.26 1.79
N SER A 10 -7.61 -4.31 2.61
CA SER A 10 -7.01 -4.22 3.95
C SER A 10 -5.54 -3.78 3.90
N ALA A 11 -4.76 -4.22 2.92
CA ALA A 11 -3.38 -3.77 2.76
C ALA A 11 -3.31 -2.27 2.40
N VAL A 12 -4.17 -1.79 1.49
CA VAL A 12 -4.25 -0.37 1.15
C VAL A 12 -4.69 0.46 2.36
N ALA A 13 -5.70 0.01 3.11
CA ALA A 13 -6.16 0.65 4.34
C ALA A 13 -5.05 0.74 5.41
N THR A 14 -4.26 -0.33 5.55
CA THR A 14 -3.12 -0.38 6.49
C THR A 14 -2.05 0.65 6.13
N ILE A 15 -1.66 0.72 4.85
CA ILE A 15 -0.63 1.67 4.41
C ILE A 15 -1.19 3.10 4.50
N GLY A 16 -2.45 3.31 4.11
CA GLY A 16 -3.13 4.62 4.19
C GLY A 16 -3.32 5.13 5.61
N ALA A 17 -3.32 4.26 6.62
CA ALA A 17 -3.34 4.69 8.02
C ALA A 17 -2.00 5.31 8.48
N ALA A 18 -0.90 5.00 7.79
CA ALA A 18 0.44 5.45 8.16
C ALA A 18 0.97 6.61 7.29
N PHE A 19 0.38 6.85 6.12
CA PHE A 19 0.87 7.85 5.15
C PHE A 19 -0.25 8.72 4.59
N ASP A 20 0.06 10.01 4.38
CA ASP A 20 -0.90 10.99 3.85
C ASP A 20 -1.31 10.72 2.38
N ASN A 21 -0.39 10.17 1.59
CA ASN A 21 -0.59 9.96 0.15
C ASN A 21 -0.16 8.56 -0.27
N LEU A 22 -0.93 7.97 -1.19
CA LEU A 22 -0.64 6.72 -1.87
C LEU A 22 -0.75 6.92 -3.38
N ASP A 23 0.32 6.59 -4.10
CA ASP A 23 0.33 6.51 -5.56
C ASP A 23 0.46 5.04 -6.00
N PHE A 24 -0.29 4.64 -7.04
CA PHE A 24 -0.36 3.26 -7.50
C PHE A 24 0.10 3.14 -8.95
N TYR A 25 0.95 2.14 -9.21
CA TYR A 25 1.50 1.87 -10.54
C TYR A 25 1.29 0.41 -10.93
N ASN A 26 0.89 0.19 -12.19
CA ASN A 26 0.73 -1.16 -12.73
C ASN A 26 2.10 -1.78 -13.07
N GLY A 27 2.42 -2.89 -12.40
CA GLY A 27 3.63 -3.67 -12.57
C GLY A 27 3.43 -4.98 -13.35
N ASN A 28 2.45 -5.04 -14.27
CA ASN A 28 2.11 -6.22 -15.08
C ASN A 28 1.75 -7.46 -14.24
N GLY A 29 0.57 -7.41 -13.60
CA GLY A 29 0.06 -8.47 -12.71
C GLY A 29 0.31 -8.19 -11.22
N ASN A 30 1.13 -7.18 -10.92
CA ASN A 30 1.33 -6.66 -9.58
C ASN A 30 1.03 -5.16 -9.53
N ILE A 31 0.70 -4.67 -8.34
CA ILE A 31 0.54 -3.26 -8.00
C ILE A 31 1.74 -2.81 -7.19
N VAL A 32 2.40 -1.75 -7.64
CA VAL A 32 3.41 -1.04 -6.86
C VAL A 32 2.72 0.14 -6.19
N ILE A 33 2.86 0.23 -4.86
CA ILE A 33 2.31 1.33 -4.05
C ILE A 33 3.49 2.17 -3.57
N VAL A 34 3.44 3.47 -3.85
CA VAL A 34 4.40 4.46 -3.34
C VAL A 34 3.67 5.31 -2.31
N ALA A 35 4.09 5.21 -1.05
CA ALA A 35 3.49 5.92 0.08
C ALA A 35 4.41 7.02 0.60
N TYR A 36 3.86 8.20 0.88
CA TYR A 36 4.64 9.34 1.37
C TYR A 36 3.80 10.36 2.15
N ASN A 37 4.48 11.09 3.04
CA ASN A 37 3.88 12.17 3.83
C ASN A 37 4.07 13.53 3.16
N GLY A 38 3.23 14.49 3.56
CA GLY A 38 3.28 15.87 3.08
C GLY A 38 2.30 16.16 1.93
N PRO A 39 2.48 17.27 1.20
CA PRO A 39 1.54 17.66 0.16
C PRO A 39 1.58 16.68 -1.01
N LYS A 40 0.40 16.40 -1.58
CA LYS A 40 0.28 15.61 -2.80
C LYS A 40 1.09 16.25 -3.93
N ARG A 41 1.87 15.45 -4.63
CA ARG A 41 2.73 15.93 -5.71
C ARG A 41 1.90 16.21 -6.96
N ASP A 42 2.21 17.31 -7.65
CA ASP A 42 1.58 17.65 -8.93
C ASP A 42 2.04 16.65 -10.01
N PRO A 43 1.11 15.97 -10.70
CA PRO A 43 1.45 15.04 -11.79
C PRO A 43 2.29 15.66 -12.90
N GLU A 44 2.07 16.92 -13.25
CA GLU A 44 2.84 17.57 -14.34
C GLU A 44 4.27 17.90 -13.88
N GLU A 45 4.42 18.33 -12.63
CA GLU A 45 5.74 18.52 -12.02
C GLU A 45 6.51 17.20 -11.92
N LEU A 46 5.85 16.12 -11.53
CA LEU A 46 6.46 14.78 -11.47
C LEU A 46 6.97 14.31 -12.84
N LYS A 47 6.20 14.53 -13.91
CA LYS A 47 6.63 14.18 -15.28
C LYS A 47 7.88 14.95 -15.68
N ARG A 48 7.94 16.25 -15.38
CA ARG A 48 9.12 17.08 -15.66
C ARG A 48 10.34 16.56 -14.90
N ILE A 49 10.21 16.32 -13.60
CA ILE A 49 11.31 15.81 -12.76
C ILE A 49 11.77 14.44 -13.26
N ALA A 50 10.85 13.54 -13.62
CA ALA A 50 11.19 12.23 -14.15
C ALA A 50 11.99 12.33 -15.45
N ALA A 51 11.59 13.20 -16.39
CA ALA A 51 12.31 13.42 -17.64
C ALA A 51 13.72 13.99 -17.39
N GLU A 52 13.85 14.99 -16.51
CA GLU A 52 15.14 15.57 -16.12
C GLU A 52 16.08 14.51 -15.51
N ARG A 53 15.58 13.72 -14.56
CA ARG A 53 16.36 12.66 -13.89
C ARG A 53 16.72 11.52 -14.83
N GLN A 54 15.83 11.16 -15.76
CA GLN A 54 16.13 10.16 -16.77
C GLN A 54 17.25 10.64 -17.70
N ALA A 55 17.21 11.90 -18.14
CA ALA A 55 18.25 12.49 -18.96
C ALA A 55 19.60 12.60 -18.22
N GLU A 56 19.57 12.90 -16.93
CA GLU A 56 20.77 13.05 -16.09
C GLU A 56 21.45 11.70 -15.80
N TYR A 57 20.69 10.67 -15.44
CA TYR A 57 21.24 9.41 -14.91
C TYR A 57 21.12 8.22 -15.86
N GLY A 58 20.30 8.31 -16.91
CA GLY A 58 20.13 7.25 -17.90
C GLY A 58 19.67 5.92 -17.27
N PHE A 59 18.66 5.97 -16.38
CA PHE A 59 18.19 4.77 -15.69
C PHE A 59 17.80 3.67 -16.67
N ARG A 60 18.07 2.42 -16.27
CA ARG A 60 17.73 1.21 -17.06
C ARG A 60 16.25 1.13 -17.42
N TYR A 61 15.39 1.59 -16.52
CA TYR A 61 13.95 1.66 -16.71
C TYR A 61 13.57 3.12 -16.81
N ASP A 62 12.90 3.49 -17.90
CA ASP A 62 12.53 4.87 -18.15
C ASP A 62 11.50 5.35 -17.11
N LEU A 63 11.85 6.41 -16.38
CA LEU A 63 10.99 6.95 -15.32
C LEU A 63 9.67 7.52 -15.88
N THR A 64 9.68 8.07 -17.09
CA THR A 64 8.48 8.60 -17.74
C THR A 64 7.52 7.47 -18.13
N ASP A 65 8.07 6.34 -18.59
CA ASP A 65 7.28 5.13 -18.85
C ASP A 65 6.68 4.57 -17.56
N ILE A 66 7.43 4.58 -16.45
CA ILE A 66 6.90 4.15 -15.15
C ILE A 66 5.74 5.05 -14.71
N LEU A 67 5.90 6.38 -14.80
CA LEU A 67 4.84 7.32 -14.43
C LEU A 67 3.57 7.14 -15.25
N SER A 68 3.69 6.79 -16.53
CA SER A 68 2.52 6.53 -17.40
C SER A 68 1.66 5.34 -16.96
N ARG A 69 2.21 4.45 -16.12
CA ARG A 69 1.49 3.29 -15.56
C ARG A 69 0.73 3.62 -14.28
N GLY A 70 0.75 4.88 -13.87
CA GLY A 70 -0.05 5.38 -12.76
C GLY A 70 -1.53 5.13 -13.01
N TYR A 71 -2.23 4.56 -12.05
CA TYR A 71 -3.67 4.35 -12.15
C TYR A 71 -4.33 4.44 -10.77
N GLN A 72 -5.65 4.62 -10.74
CA GLN A 72 -6.41 4.58 -9.51
C GLN A 72 -7.08 3.20 -9.40
N PRO A 73 -6.64 2.32 -8.49
CA PRO A 73 -7.37 1.08 -8.24
C PRO A 73 -8.72 1.37 -7.58
N ASP A 74 -9.70 0.54 -7.88
CA ASP A 74 -10.92 0.46 -7.08
C ASP A 74 -10.60 -0.36 -5.82
N TYR A 75 -10.78 0.23 -4.65
CA TYR A 75 -10.52 -0.42 -3.37
C TYR A 75 -11.46 0.13 -2.29
N ASP A 76 -11.82 -0.72 -1.34
CA ASP A 76 -12.60 -0.30 -0.18
C ASP A 76 -11.69 0.39 0.85
N ALA A 77 -11.74 1.72 0.89
CA ALA A 77 -10.99 2.52 1.87
C ALA A 77 -11.48 2.34 3.31
N THR A 78 -12.63 1.69 3.52
CA THR A 78 -13.19 1.37 4.84
C THR A 78 -12.86 -0.03 5.33
N ALA A 79 -12.15 -0.82 4.51
CA ALA A 79 -11.67 -2.14 4.91
C ALA A 79 -10.82 -2.05 6.18
N GLU A 80 -10.95 -3.05 7.05
CA GLU A 80 -10.19 -3.08 8.29
C GLU A 80 -8.69 -3.21 8.00
N PRO A 81 -7.84 -2.34 8.57
CA PRO A 81 -6.40 -2.48 8.51
C PRO A 81 -5.95 -3.82 9.08
N LEU A 82 -4.88 -4.38 8.51
CA LEU A 82 -4.20 -5.55 9.05
C LEU A 82 -3.48 -5.14 10.33
N THR A 83 -4.01 -5.57 11.48
CA THR A 83 -3.35 -5.43 12.77
C THR A 83 -2.43 -6.63 13.02
N ASP A 84 -1.26 -6.37 13.60
CA ASP A 84 -0.39 -7.44 14.10
C ASP A 84 -0.92 -7.91 15.46
N ASP A 85 -1.93 -8.78 15.43
CA ASP A 85 -2.55 -9.36 16.63
C ASP A 85 -1.68 -10.47 17.29
N PHE A 86 -0.35 -10.44 17.10
CA PHE A 86 0.60 -11.42 17.66
C PHE A 86 1.51 -10.87 18.77
N ALA A 87 0.97 -10.06 19.68
CA ALA A 87 1.57 -9.90 21.00
C ALA A 87 0.92 -10.89 21.99
N PRO A 88 1.57 -12.00 22.39
CA PRO A 88 0.97 -13.01 23.25
C PRO A 88 0.98 -12.59 24.72
N VAL A 89 0.49 -11.39 25.02
CA VAL A 89 0.26 -10.92 26.41
C VAL A 89 -1.16 -11.23 26.87
N GLU A 90 -2.10 -11.45 25.95
CA GLU A 90 -3.49 -11.82 26.29
C GLU A 90 -3.78 -13.33 26.14
N TYR A 91 -2.91 -14.13 25.50
CA TYR A 91 -3.08 -15.60 25.45
C TYR A 91 -3.11 -16.22 26.86
N LEU A 92 -2.31 -15.71 27.79
CA LEU A 92 -2.31 -16.17 29.19
C LEU A 92 -3.59 -15.78 29.95
N LYS A 93 -4.33 -14.75 29.53
CA LYS A 93 -5.61 -14.35 30.15
C LYS A 93 -6.83 -14.97 29.47
N ALA A 94 -6.71 -15.36 28.20
CA ALA A 94 -7.77 -16.02 27.44
C ALA A 94 -7.92 -17.51 27.80
N ILE A 95 -6.84 -18.18 28.19
CA ILE A 95 -6.85 -19.59 28.63
C ILE A 95 -7.70 -19.77 29.90
N ASP A 96 -7.71 -18.80 30.81
CA ASP A 96 -8.54 -18.85 32.01
C ASP A 96 -10.03 -18.59 31.73
N ARG A 97 -10.37 -17.96 30.60
CA ARG A 97 -11.74 -17.45 30.36
C ARG A 97 -12.63 -18.35 29.49
N HIS A 98 -12.10 -19.29 28.68
CA HIS A 98 -12.91 -20.07 27.73
C HIS A 98 -12.74 -21.61 27.79
N ASN A 99 -12.06 -22.15 28.81
CA ASN A 99 -12.04 -23.60 29.07
C ASN A 99 -13.35 -24.17 29.66
N GLN A 100 -14.43 -23.39 29.73
CA GLN A 100 -15.74 -23.91 30.14
C GLN A 100 -16.43 -24.61 28.97
N LYS A 101 -16.43 -25.94 28.99
CA LYS A 101 -17.26 -26.78 28.13
C LYS A 101 -18.74 -26.53 28.45
N GLN A 102 -19.54 -26.18 27.45
CA GLN A 102 -20.99 -26.22 27.57
C GLN A 102 -21.44 -27.69 27.50
N THR A 103 -22.13 -28.14 28.56
CA THR A 103 -22.97 -29.36 28.58
C THR A 103 -24.33 -29.09 27.98
#